data_AF-A0A352GQZ8-F1
#
_entry.id   AF-A0A352GQZ8-F1
#
_cell.length_a   1.000
_cell.length_b   1.000
_cell.length_c   1.000
_cell.angle_alpha   90.00
_cell.angle_beta   90.00
_cell.angle_gamma   90.00
#
_symmetry.space_group_name_H-M   'P 1'
#
loop_
_entity.id
_entity.type
_entity.pdbx_description
1 polymer ?
#
loop_
_entity_poly.entity_id
_entity_poly.type
_entity_poly.pdbx_seq_one_letter_code
_entity_poly.pdbx_strand_id
1 'polypeptide(L)' 'KLTGLEAKGKELDLKYIELEGDVGVIANGAGLTMTTMDVVRHHGGTPANFLEIGGESYTKGTEA' A
#
# COMPACT_ATOMS: atom_id res chain seq x y z
N LYS A 1 15.32 -9.04 -5.73
CA LYS A 1 15.47 -9.37 -4.30
C LYS A 1 14.49 -8.47 -3.56
N LEU A 2 13.66 -9.01 -2.67
CA LEU A 2 12.67 -8.18 -1.95
C LEU A 2 13.39 -7.18 -1.03
N THR A 3 12.82 -5.99 -0.87
CA THR A 3 13.27 -5.05 0.17
C THR A 3 12.87 -5.56 1.56
N GLY A 4 13.40 -4.94 2.61
CA GLY A 4 13.06 -5.33 3.99
C GLY A 4 11.57 -5.16 4.30
N LEU A 5 10.95 -4.10 3.75
CA LEU A 5 9.52 -3.85 3.93
C LEU A 5 8.66 -4.78 3.07
N GLU A 6 9.09 -5.11 1.85
CA GLU A 6 8.40 -6.10 1.01
C GLU A 6 8.44 -7.51 1.63
N ALA A 7 9.57 -7.89 2.23
CA ALA A 7 9.68 -9.15 2.96
C ALA A 7 8.72 -9.20 4.17
N LYS A 8 8.68 -8.13 4.98
CA LYS A 8 7.74 -8.00 6.10
C LYS A 8 6.28 -7.98 5.64
N GLY A 9 6.00 -7.30 4.54
CA GLY A 9 4.66 -7.28 3.93
C GLY A 9 4.21 -8.68 3.56
N LYS A 10 5.08 -9.46 2.91
CA LYS A 10 4.81 -10.86 2.57
C LYS A 10 4.53 -11.74 3.80
N GLU A 11 5.24 -11.56 4.91
CA GLU A 11 4.98 -12.29 6.17
C GLU A 11 3.60 -11.99 6.76
N LEU A 12 3.08 -10.78 6.52
CA LEU A 12 1.77 -10.32 6.97
C LEU A 12 0.66 -10.53 5.92
N ASP A 13 0.95 -11.25 4.83
CA ASP A 13 0.09 -11.41 3.67
C ASP A 13 -0.41 -10.06 3.09
N LEU A 14 0.46 -9.06 3.11
CA LEU A 14 0.24 -7.74 2.53
C LEU A 14 0.88 -7.64 1.16
N LYS A 15 0.13 -7.12 0.20
CA LYS A 15 0.64 -6.78 -1.12
C LYS A 15 1.28 -5.40 -1.07
N TYR A 16 2.53 -5.39 -0.61
CA TYR A 16 3.35 -4.18 -0.45
C TYR A 16 4.46 -4.12 -1.51
N ILE A 17 4.64 -2.97 -2.14
CA ILE A 17 5.77 -2.64 -3.02
C ILE A 17 6.31 -1.27 -2.61
N GLU A 18 7.62 -1.19 -2.41
CA GLU A 18 8.32 0.05 -2.03
C GLU A 18 8.59 0.93 -3.26
N LEU A 19 8.42 2.24 -3.14
CA LEU A 19 8.70 3.23 -4.17
C LEU A 19 9.51 4.39 -3.57
N GLU A 20 10.06 5.26 -4.41
CA GLU A 20 10.96 6.36 -4.00
C GLU A 20 10.23 7.65 -3.56
N GLY A 21 8.95 7.56 -3.23
CA GLY A 21 8.12 8.72 -2.87
C GLY A 21 8.04 9.05 -1.39
N ASP A 22 7.20 10.03 -1.07
CA ASP A 22 7.00 10.58 0.28
C ASP A 22 5.54 10.48 0.76
N VAL A 23 4.59 10.14 -0.12
CA VAL A 23 3.17 9.96 0.21
C VAL A 23 2.82 8.48 0.33
N GLY A 24 2.57 8.02 1.55
CA GLY A 24 2.13 6.65 1.80
C GLY A 24 0.69 6.39 1.34
N VAL A 25 0.44 5.26 0.67
CA VAL A 25 -0.90 4.86 0.20
C VAL A 25 -1.31 3.54 0.85
N ILE A 26 -2.51 3.50 1.42
CA ILE A 26 -3.17 2.27 1.92
C ILE A 26 -4.59 2.28 1.38
N ALA A 27 -4.96 1.26 0.61
CA ALA A 27 -6.31 1.17 0.03
C ALA A 27 -6.79 -0.28 -0.09
N ASN A 28 -8.10 -0.48 -0.17
CA ASN A 28 -8.69 -1.80 -0.38
C ASN A 28 -8.94 -2.04 -1.87
N GLY A 29 -8.14 -2.89 -2.50
CA GLY A 29 -8.24 -3.22 -3.92
C GLY A 29 -7.15 -2.57 -4.76
N ALA A 30 -6.54 -3.36 -5.65
CA ALA A 30 -5.43 -2.92 -6.49
C ALA A 30 -5.83 -1.74 -7.39
N GLY A 31 -7.05 -1.76 -7.96
CA GLY A 31 -7.57 -0.67 -8.79
C GLY A 31 -7.71 0.66 -8.04
N LEU A 32 -8.26 0.62 -6.81
CA LEU A 32 -8.38 1.81 -5.96
C LEU A 32 -7.00 2.31 -5.52
N THR A 33 -6.09 1.40 -5.19
CA THR A 33 -4.70 1.72 -4.80
C THR A 33 -3.98 2.45 -5.94
N MET A 34 -4.00 1.88 -7.16
CA MET A 34 -3.39 2.50 -8.33
C MET A 34 -4.03 3.85 -8.66
N THR A 35 -5.37 3.94 -8.63
CA THR A 35 -6.09 5.21 -8.90
C THR A 35 -5.71 6.27 -7.87
N THR A 36 -5.57 5.91 -6.59
CA THR A 36 -5.14 6.83 -5.54
C THR A 36 -3.72 7.34 -5.80
N MET A 37 -2.81 6.45 -6.21
CA MET A 37 -1.45 6.83 -6.58
C MET A 37 -1.43 7.76 -7.80
N ASP A 38 -2.31 7.55 -8.78
CA ASP A 38 -2.46 8.43 -9.94
C ASP A 38 -2.98 9.82 -9.54
N VAL A 39 -3.94 9.89 -8.60
CA VAL A 39 -4.43 11.16 -8.04
C VAL A 39 -3.32 11.90 -7.29
N VAL A 40 -2.51 11.19 -6.49
CA VAL A 40 -1.35 11.77 -5.79
C VAL A 40 -0.37 12.37 -6.80
N ARG A 41 -0.03 11.63 -7.86
CA ARG A 41 0.83 12.13 -8.95
C ARG A 41 0.21 13.33 -9.67
N HIS A 42 -1.08 13.28 -9.97
CA HIS A 42 -1.80 14.37 -10.63
C HIS A 42 -1.74 15.69 -9.83
N HIS A 43 -1.69 15.61 -8.50
CA HIS A 43 -1.57 16.76 -7.60
C HIS A 43 -0.11 17.09 -7.22
N GLY A 44 0.87 16.51 -7.91
CA GLY A 44 2.30 16.81 -7.74
C GLY A 44 3.00 16.08 -6.59
N GLY A 45 2.34 15.15 -5.91
CA GLY A 45 2.96 14.29 -4.90
C GLY A 45 3.63 13.05 -5.49
N THR A 46 4.47 12.37 -4.72
CA THR A 46 5.14 11.13 -5.15
C THR A 46 4.71 9.97 -4.24
N PRO A 47 3.98 8.97 -4.76
CA PRO A 47 3.61 7.80 -3.97
C PRO A 47 4.85 7.04 -3.47
N ALA A 48 4.92 6.81 -2.15
CA ALA A 48 6.01 6.13 -1.46
C ALA A 48 5.89 4.60 -1.52
N ASN A 49 4.69 4.09 -1.78
CA ASN A 49 4.45 2.66 -1.83
C ASN A 49 3.19 2.34 -2.64
N PHE A 50 3.09 1.08 -3.04
CA PHE A 50 1.81 0.43 -3.29
C PHE A 50 1.53 -0.46 -2.06
N LEU A 51 0.36 -0.31 -1.45
CA LEU A 51 -0.12 -1.23 -0.40
C LEU A 51 -1.62 -1.38 -0.54
N GLU A 52 -2.06 -2.58 -0.93
CA GLU A 52 -3.47 -2.95 -0.84
C GLU A 52 -3.78 -3.84 0.36
N ILE A 53 -4.88 -3.53 1.05
CA ILE A 53 -5.45 -4.30 2.16
C ILE A 53 -6.85 -4.81 1.76
N GLY A 54 -6.93 -6.04 1.27
CA GLY A 54 -8.19 -6.62 0.81
C GLY A 54 -8.24 -8.12 1.01
N GLY A 55 -9.45 -8.67 1.16
CA GLY A 55 -9.65 -10.10 1.34
C GLY A 55 -9.13 -10.59 2.70
N GLU A 56 -8.22 -11.57 2.67
CA GLU A 56 -7.71 -12.29 3.84
C GLU A 56 -6.87 -11.40 4.78
N SER A 57 -6.26 -10.34 4.26
CA SER A 57 -5.47 -9.40 5.06
C SER A 57 -6.33 -8.37 5.83
N TYR A 58 -7.66 -8.33 5.58
CA TYR A 58 -8.56 -7.44 6.31
C TYR A 58 -8.88 -8.02 7.69
N THR A 59 -8.37 -7.36 8.73
CA THR A 59 -8.82 -7.59 10.12
C THR A 59 -9.63 -6.39 10.57
N LYS A 60 -10.84 -6.64 11.08
CA LYS A 60 -11.66 -5.57 11.68
C LYS A 60 -10.95 -5.07 12.93
N GLY A 61 -10.65 -3.77 12.98
CA GLY A 61 -10.11 -3.14 14.18
C GLY A 61 -11.06 -3.35 15.36
N THR A 62 -10.52 -3.80 16.50
CA THR A 62 -11.24 -3.81 17.77
C THR A 62 -11.00 -2.48 18.49
N GLU A 63 -11.92 -2.13 19.40
CA GLU A 63 -11.69 -0.98 20.29
C GLU A 63 -10.40 -1.20 21.11
N ALA A 64 -9.72 -0.10 21.41
CA ALA A 64 -8.44 -0.07 22.12
C ALA A 64 -8.60 -0.31 23.63
#